data_AF-T1GN15-F1
#
_entry.id   AF-T1GN15-F1
#
_cell.length_a   1.000
_cell.length_b   1.000
_cell.length_c   1.000
_cell.angle_alpha   90.00
_cell.angle_beta   90.00
_cell.angle_gamma   90.00
#
_symmetry.space_group_name_H-M   'P 1'
#
loop_
_entity.id
_entity.type
_entity.pdbx_description
1 polymer ?
#
loop_
_entity_poly.entity_id
_entity_poly.type
_entity_poly.pdbx_seq_one_letter_code
_entity_poly.pdbx_strand_id
1 'polypeptide(L)'
;MNTFNTLLALVGFVAFVQSASITKEMQEKFMVVAKECQGQTGASDGDLANLIKHNPTGTKEGKCMLSCIMTKVDTQDSNGKLKKEGSMHIAMAMTKNDPAEMKIAEEIIDACVGIAVSDDA
;
A
#
# COMPACT_ATOMS: atom_id res chain seq x y z
N MET A 1 -18.24 -27.60 9.73
CA MET A 1 -16.94 -26.93 9.58
C MET A 1 -17.01 -25.64 10.40
N ASN A 2 -16.32 -25.59 11.54
CA ASN A 2 -16.63 -24.68 12.65
C ASN A 2 -16.37 -23.21 12.30
N THR A 3 -17.41 -22.38 12.46
CA THR A 3 -17.37 -20.90 12.43
C THR A 3 -16.31 -20.30 13.36
N PHE A 4 -15.90 -21.04 14.39
CA PHE A 4 -14.82 -20.68 15.30
C PHE A 4 -13.43 -20.72 14.63
N ASN A 5 -13.19 -21.66 13.71
CA ASN A 5 -11.94 -21.77 12.95
C ASN A 5 -11.80 -20.66 11.90
N THR A 6 -12.92 -20.20 11.33
CA THR A 6 -12.94 -19.07 10.39
C THR A 6 -12.69 -17.73 11.08
N LEU A 7 -13.19 -17.55 12.31
CA LEU A 7 -12.91 -16.37 13.14
C LEU A 7 -11.44 -16.30 13.57
N LEU A 8 -10.84 -17.43 13.97
CA LEU A 8 -9.41 -17.50 14.32
C LEU A 8 -8.48 -17.22 13.13
N ALA A 9 -8.85 -17.67 11.94
CA ALA A 9 -8.08 -17.38 10.72
C ALA A 9 -8.11 -15.88 10.35
N LEU A 10 -9.25 -15.20 10.53
CA LEU A 10 -9.38 -13.76 10.29
C LEU A 10 -8.60 -12.93 11.32
N VAL A 11 -8.61 -13.32 12.60
CA VAL A 11 -7.84 -12.62 13.65
C VAL A 11 -6.33 -12.81 13.48
N GLY A 12 -5.89 -13.99 13.03
CA GLY A 12 -4.49 -14.24 12.68
C GLY A 12 -4.00 -13.38 11.50
N PHE A 13 -4.85 -13.15 10.51
CA PHE A 13 -4.54 -12.29 9.35
C PHE A 13 -4.39 -10.81 9.75
N VAL A 14 -5.22 -10.32 10.67
CA VAL A 14 -5.15 -8.93 11.17
C VAL A 14 -3.92 -8.68 12.07
N ALA A 15 -3.50 -9.68 12.84
CA ALA A 15 -2.33 -9.57 13.72
C ALA A 15 -0.99 -9.59 12.96
N PHE A 16 -0.90 -10.35 11.86
CA PHE A 16 0.33 -10.42 11.05
C PHE A 16 0.60 -9.12 10.27
N VAL A 17 -0.44 -8.38 9.90
CA VAL A 17 -0.30 -7.08 9.20
C VAL A 17 0.35 -6.00 10.10
N GLN A 18 0.38 -6.18 11.42
CA GLN A 18 0.93 -5.20 12.36
C GLN A 18 2.44 -5.35 12.66
N SER A 19 3.12 -6.42 12.20
CA SER A 19 4.55 -6.65 12.53
C SER A 19 5.55 -5.94 11.62
N ALA A 20 5.12 -5.35 10.50
CA ALA A 20 5.99 -4.53 9.65
C ALA A 20 6.28 -3.19 10.35
N SER A 21 7.26 -3.19 11.25
CA SER A 21 7.80 -1.98 11.85
C SER A 21 8.56 -1.20 10.77
N ILE A 22 7.85 -0.28 10.08
CA ILE A 22 8.46 0.64 9.11
C ILE A 22 9.56 1.43 9.83
N THR A 23 10.75 1.50 9.23
CA THR A 23 11.86 2.27 9.81
C THR A 23 11.52 3.76 9.82
N LYS A 24 12.10 4.52 10.76
CA LYS A 24 11.92 5.98 10.80
C LYS A 24 12.29 6.64 9.46
N GLU A 25 13.34 6.14 8.82
CA GLU A 25 13.78 6.62 7.49
C GLU A 25 12.71 6.42 6.42
N MET A 26 12.05 5.25 6.39
CA MET A 26 10.97 4.97 5.44
C MET A 26 9.73 5.83 5.74
N GLN A 27 9.42 6.10 7.01
CA GLN A 27 8.36 7.03 7.39
C GLN A 27 8.67 8.45 6.94
N GLU A 28 9.89 8.94 7.14
CA GLU A 28 10.31 10.28 6.71
C GLU A 28 10.23 10.43 5.18
N LYS A 29 10.76 9.46 4.44
CA LYS A 29 10.66 9.41 2.97
C LYS A 29 9.21 9.41 2.50
N PHE A 30 8.36 8.57 3.12
CA PHE A 30 6.94 8.54 2.82
C PHE A 30 6.29 9.90 3.07
N MET A 31 6.55 10.55 4.21
CA MET A 31 5.93 11.84 4.53
C MET A 31 6.33 12.97 3.59
N VAL A 32 7.58 12.98 3.11
CA VAL A 32 8.03 13.94 2.09
C VAL A 32 7.24 13.77 0.80
N VAL A 33 7.15 12.54 0.29
CA VAL A 33 6.41 12.22 -0.95
C VAL A 33 4.92 12.48 -0.77
N ALA A 34 4.35 12.08 0.37
CA ALA A 34 2.94 12.26 0.65
C ALA A 34 2.56 13.74 0.74
N LYS A 35 3.38 14.59 1.37
CA LYS A 35 3.12 16.04 1.43
C LYS A 35 3.25 16.71 0.05
N GLU A 36 4.20 16.27 -0.77
CA GLU A 36 4.30 16.72 -2.15
C GLU A 36 3.03 16.37 -2.95
N CYS A 37 2.60 15.10 -2.89
CA CYS A 37 1.41 14.63 -3.59
C CYS A 37 0.12 15.28 -3.06
N GLN A 38 0.02 15.53 -1.75
CA GLN A 38 -1.11 16.25 -1.16
C GLN A 38 -1.27 17.64 -1.79
N GLY A 39 -0.16 18.36 -1.98
CA GLY A 39 -0.18 19.67 -2.63
C GLY A 39 -0.55 19.62 -4.11
N GLN A 40 -0.12 18.58 -4.84
CA GLN A 40 -0.43 18.41 -6.27
C GLN A 40 -1.89 18.05 -6.53
N THR A 41 -2.50 17.26 -5.65
CA THR A 41 -3.86 16.73 -5.86
C THR A 41 -4.94 17.50 -5.13
N GLY A 42 -4.56 18.38 -4.18
CA GLY A 42 -5.50 19.10 -3.33
C GLY A 42 -6.15 18.22 -2.25
N ALA A 43 -5.57 17.05 -1.95
CA ALA A 43 -6.09 16.13 -0.96
C ALA A 43 -6.11 16.73 0.46
N SER A 44 -7.13 16.39 1.22
CA SER A 44 -7.29 16.89 2.59
C SER A 44 -6.31 16.21 3.55
N ASP A 45 -6.11 16.81 4.73
CA ASP A 45 -5.37 16.13 5.81
C ASP A 45 -6.06 14.83 6.26
N GLY A 46 -7.37 14.72 6.08
CA GLY A 46 -8.13 13.49 6.32
C GLY A 46 -7.75 12.37 5.34
N ASP A 47 -7.52 12.71 4.07
CA ASP A 47 -7.06 11.76 3.06
C ASP A 47 -5.63 11.28 3.37
N LEU A 48 -4.73 12.20 3.69
CA LEU A 48 -3.38 11.87 4.14
C LEU A 48 -3.41 10.96 5.38
N ALA A 49 -4.25 11.27 6.37
CA ALA A 49 -4.38 10.47 7.58
C ALA A 49 -4.91 9.05 7.29
N ASN A 50 -5.79 8.89 6.31
CA ASN A 50 -6.23 7.57 5.86
C ASN A 50 -5.07 6.79 5.22
N LEU A 51 -4.29 7.42 4.34
CA LEU A 51 -3.15 6.77 3.69
C LEU A 51 -2.07 6.34 4.69
N ILE A 52 -1.75 7.17 5.68
CA ILE A 52 -0.80 6.82 6.77
C ILE A 52 -1.28 5.58 7.54
N LYS A 53 -2.59 5.43 7.72
CA LYS A 53 -3.21 4.29 8.42
C LYS A 53 -3.46 3.09 7.49
N HIS A 54 -3.06 3.16 6.22
CA HIS A 54 -3.39 2.19 5.18
C HIS A 54 -4.91 1.96 5.02
N ASN A 55 -5.72 2.98 5.30
CA ASN A 55 -7.15 2.97 5.07
C ASN A 55 -7.47 3.46 3.65
N PRO A 56 -8.54 2.94 3.01
CA PRO A 56 -9.03 3.47 1.74
C PRO A 56 -9.39 4.96 1.85
N THR A 57 -9.07 5.75 0.82
CA THR A 57 -9.56 7.13 0.69
C THR A 57 -10.94 7.11 0.05
N GLY A 58 -11.92 7.77 0.67
CA GLY A 58 -13.28 7.89 0.13
C GLY A 58 -13.46 8.99 -0.91
N THR A 59 -12.44 9.84 -1.12
CA THR A 59 -12.48 11.02 -1.98
C THR A 59 -11.73 10.78 -3.29
N LYS A 60 -12.03 11.59 -4.32
CA LYS A 60 -11.28 11.55 -5.58
C LYS A 60 -9.86 12.05 -5.38
N GLU A 61 -9.70 13.13 -4.63
CA GLU A 61 -8.42 13.78 -4.35
C GLU A 61 -7.48 12.85 -3.57
N GLY A 62 -8.03 12.07 -2.63
CA GLY A 62 -7.30 11.04 -1.89
C GLY A 62 -6.85 9.87 -2.77
N LYS A 63 -7.66 9.44 -3.74
CA LYS A 63 -7.24 8.42 -4.71
C LYS A 63 -6.13 8.94 -5.63
N CYS A 64 -6.29 10.15 -6.16
CA CYS A 64 -5.23 10.83 -6.91
C CYS A 64 -3.94 10.94 -6.10
N MET A 65 -4.04 11.23 -4.79
CA MET A 65 -2.88 11.31 -3.90
C MET A 65 -2.18 9.96 -3.77
N LEU A 66 -2.93 8.87 -3.60
CA LEU A 66 -2.38 7.51 -3.59
C LEU A 66 -1.66 7.18 -4.90
N SER A 67 -2.30 7.46 -6.04
CA SER A 67 -1.74 7.25 -7.37
C SER A 67 -0.44 8.06 -7.59
N CYS A 68 -0.41 9.31 -7.14
CA CYS A 68 0.79 10.14 -7.15
C CYS A 68 1.94 9.54 -6.32
N ILE A 69 1.64 9.06 -5.11
CA ILE A 69 2.65 8.43 -4.23
C ILE A 69 3.21 7.19 -4.91
N MET A 70 2.34 6.29 -5.38
CA MET A 70 2.74 5.04 -6.03
C MET A 70 3.56 5.27 -7.30
N THR A 71 3.22 6.30 -8.09
CA THR A 71 4.01 6.69 -9.26
C THR A 71 5.41 7.19 -8.86
N LYS A 72 5.52 8.01 -7.80
CA LYS A 72 6.80 8.55 -7.34
C LYS A 72 7.75 7.51 -6.75
N VAL A 73 7.20 6.45 -6.16
CA VAL A 73 7.99 5.31 -5.66
C VAL A 73 8.13 4.20 -6.70
N ASP A 74 7.76 4.46 -7.95
CA ASP A 74 7.90 3.55 -9.09
C ASP A 74 7.13 2.24 -8.97
N THR A 75 6.09 2.19 -8.12
CA THR A 75 5.22 1.02 -7.96
C THR A 75 4.02 1.04 -8.91
N GLN A 76 3.79 2.15 -9.61
CA GLN A 76 2.69 2.30 -10.55
C GLN A 76 3.18 3.00 -11.83
N ASP A 77 2.65 2.58 -12.98
CA ASP A 77 2.91 3.23 -14.26
C ASP A 77 1.96 4.43 -14.53
N SER A 78 2.15 5.10 -15.66
CA SER A 78 1.33 6.26 -16.03
C SER A 78 -0.13 5.94 -16.35
N ASN A 79 -0.50 4.66 -16.44
CA ASN A 79 -1.86 4.19 -16.72
C ASN A 79 -2.55 3.67 -15.46
N GLY A 80 -1.99 3.90 -14.27
CA GLY A 80 -2.58 3.41 -13.03
C GLY A 80 -2.32 1.93 -12.75
N LYS A 81 -1.47 1.26 -13.55
CA LYS A 81 -1.17 -0.16 -13.38
C LYS A 81 -0.01 -0.37 -12.42
N LEU A 82 -0.17 -1.34 -11.53
CA LEU A 82 0.87 -1.72 -10.59
C LEU A 82 2.07 -2.33 -11.33
N LYS A 83 3.28 -1.87 -11.01
CA LYS A 83 4.55 -2.39 -11.54
C LYS A 83 5.10 -3.44 -10.57
N LYS A 84 5.10 -4.71 -10.98
CA LYS A 84 5.62 -5.82 -10.16
C LYS A 84 7.00 -5.53 -9.57
N GLU A 85 7.94 -5.09 -10.41
CA GLU A 85 9.32 -4.83 -10.00
C GLU A 85 9.44 -3.76 -8.89
N GLY A 86 8.82 -2.60 -9.11
CA GLY A 86 8.81 -1.53 -8.10
C GLY A 86 8.11 -1.96 -6.81
N SER A 87 6.98 -2.66 -6.91
CA SER A 87 6.28 -3.20 -5.75
C SER A 87 7.11 -4.21 -4.96
N MET A 88 7.89 -5.06 -5.64
CA MET A 88 8.80 -6.01 -4.99
C MET A 88 9.94 -5.28 -4.27
N HIS A 89 10.45 -4.17 -4.82
CA HIS A 89 11.47 -3.35 -4.16
C HIS A 89 10.94 -2.75 -2.84
N ILE A 90 9.72 -2.21 -2.86
CA ILE A 90 9.08 -1.69 -1.64
C ILE A 90 8.79 -2.82 -0.65
N ALA A 91 8.33 -3.98 -1.11
CA ALA A 91 8.09 -5.15 -0.27
C ALA A 91 9.37 -5.58 0.47
N MET A 92 10.51 -5.67 -0.22
CA MET A 92 11.81 -6.00 0.41
C MET A 92 12.16 -5.04 1.54
N ALA A 93 11.91 -3.74 1.36
CA ALA A 93 12.16 -2.73 2.39
C ALA A 93 11.20 -2.84 3.58
N MET A 94 9.92 -3.15 3.34
CA MET A 94 8.89 -3.26 4.38
C MET A 94 9.01 -4.53 5.22
N THR A 95 9.31 -5.67 4.58
CA THR A 95 9.47 -6.98 5.23
C THR A 95 10.87 -7.20 5.79
N LYS A 96 11.79 -6.25 5.56
CA LYS A 96 13.23 -6.40 5.85
C LYS A 96 13.82 -7.67 5.22
N ASN A 97 13.28 -8.05 4.06
CA ASN A 97 13.65 -9.24 3.31
C ASN A 97 13.42 -10.56 4.08
N ASP A 98 12.50 -10.59 5.04
CA ASP A 98 12.08 -11.83 5.68
C ASP A 98 11.46 -12.80 4.63
N PRO A 99 11.93 -14.05 4.51
CA PRO A 99 11.46 -14.95 3.47
C PRO A 99 9.97 -15.31 3.53
N ALA A 100 9.40 -15.42 4.72
CA ALA A 100 7.99 -15.77 4.89
C ALA A 100 7.09 -14.60 4.52
N GLU A 101 7.45 -13.39 4.98
CA GLU A 101 6.73 -12.16 4.62
C GLU A 101 6.90 -11.81 3.13
N MET A 102 8.08 -12.02 2.54
CA MET A 102 8.33 -11.78 1.12
C MET A 102 7.50 -12.69 0.22
N LYS A 103 7.30 -13.96 0.62
CA LYS A 103 6.42 -14.87 -0.11
C LYS A 103 4.97 -14.35 -0.12
N ILE A 104 4.48 -13.88 1.03
CA ILE A 104 3.13 -13.30 1.14
C ILE A 104 3.03 -12.03 0.29
N ALA A 105 4.05 -11.16 0.33
CA ALA A 105 4.08 -9.95 -0.46
C ALA A 105 4.07 -10.24 -1.96
N GLU A 106 4.83 -11.25 -2.42
CA GLU A 106 4.82 -11.69 -3.82
C GLU A 106 3.44 -12.19 -4.25
N GLU A 107 2.78 -13.04 -3.45
CA GLU A 107 1.43 -13.53 -3.73
C GLU A 107 0.41 -12.38 -3.85
N ILE A 108 0.51 -11.37 -2.97
CA ILE A 108 -0.35 -10.17 -3.02
C ILE A 108 -0.06 -9.33 -4.26
N ILE A 109 1.22 -9.08 -4.57
CA ILE A 109 1.62 -8.28 -5.73
C ILE A 109 1.14 -8.94 -7.03
N ASP A 110 1.32 -10.26 -7.17
CA ASP A 110 0.88 -11.00 -8.35
C ASP A 110 -0.64 -10.97 -8.51
N ALA A 111 -1.38 -11.08 -7.41
CA ALA A 111 -2.82 -10.90 -7.43
C ALA A 111 -3.22 -9.48 -7.88
N CYS A 112 -2.54 -8.45 -7.37
CA CYS A 112 -2.85 -7.04 -7.67
C CYS A 112 -2.48 -6.63 -9.11
N VAL A 113 -1.35 -7.11 -9.65
CA VAL A 113 -0.94 -6.84 -11.03
C VAL A 113 -1.94 -7.41 -12.04
N GLY A 114 -2.59 -8.52 -11.71
CA GLY A 114 -3.60 -9.17 -12.55
C GLY A 114 -4.95 -8.44 -12.60
N ILE A 115 -5.18 -7.41 -11.77
CA ILE A 115 -6.48 -6.73 -11.67
C ILE A 115 -6.66 -5.72 -12.81
N ALA A 116 -7.85 -5.74 -13.42
CA ALA A 116 -8.31 -4.64 -14.28
C ALA A 116 -8.60 -3.42 -13.39
N VAL A 117 -7.92 -2.29 -13.66
CA VAL A 117 -8.14 -1.03 -12.93
C VAL A 117 -8.94 -0.12 -13.83
N SER A 118 -9.89 0.63 -13.25
CA SER A 118 -10.69 1.62 -13.95
C SER A 118 -9.92 2.92 -14.17
N ASP A 119 -10.31 3.71 -15.17
CA ASP A 119 -9.71 5.03 -15.45
C ASP A 119 -9.91 6.07 -14.32
N ASP A 120 -10.81 5.79 -13.37
CA ASP A 120 -11.04 6.60 -12.17
C ASP A 120 -10.05 6.32 -11.01
N ALA A 121 -9.00 5.53 -11.27
CA ALA A 121 -7.94 5.18 -10.31
C ALA A 121 -6.87 6.27 -10.18
#